data_AF-A0A9X2YC45-F1
#
_entry.id   AF-A0A9X2YC45-F1
#
_cell.length_a   1.000
_cell.length_b   1.000
_cell.length_c   1.000
_cell.angle_alpha   90.00
_cell.angle_beta   90.00
_cell.angle_gamma   90.00
#
_symmetry.space_group_name_H-M   'P 1'
#
loop_
_entity.id
_entity.type
_entity.pdbx_description
1 polymer ?
#
loop_
_entity_poly.entity_id
_entity_poly.type
_entity_poly.pdbx_seq_one_letter_code
_entity_poly.pdbx_strand_id
1 'polypeptide(L)'
;MTDGRARRRAKQARRDARRRLRTTPTLDEHDELLCNLVREALAKKHPLGLLAIVNYVIESSRPDPLARYRSRPSPPDLDRERLIASFISIDSPEVTALLAALAEFLDDDPAAQASCRQEVARRRHHVPKWIGELPRVEVYRAARFTHVLGDVDEIVVGARFPSGYAMVCATRINHNTMSTIETAEIWSEPIADLIARYPDEDNDPDMSSVDVTVADAKAWLLQGMEGARFSMKTDSWPQCRPLVQWLVDRMPDGGSGYAQPSWEPAELLELQKEFFASPAAAFRGLASLGAARELDGHGHRRPPAVECCPCRRSARRFLVVLRGLLSGDRAEHSRSLKGVHPVRP
;
A
#
# COMPACT_ATOMS: atom_id res chain seq x y z
N MET A 1 18.08 -28.18 -63.92
CA MET A 1 18.32 -28.77 -62.58
C MET A 1 17.78 -27.87 -61.43
N THR A 2 16.58 -27.27 -61.53
CA THR A 2 16.32 -26.05 -60.71
C THR A 2 14.92 -25.91 -60.08
N ASP A 3 13.90 -26.66 -60.51
CA ASP A 3 12.53 -26.41 -60.01
C ASP A 3 12.20 -27.16 -58.70
N GLY A 4 12.73 -28.38 -58.54
CA GLY A 4 12.53 -29.19 -57.33
C GLY A 4 13.18 -28.61 -56.06
N ARG A 5 14.31 -27.90 -56.19
CA ARG A 5 14.97 -27.21 -55.06
C ARG A 5 14.22 -25.95 -54.65
N ALA A 6 13.67 -25.21 -55.61
CA ALA A 6 12.88 -24.00 -55.35
C ALA A 6 11.60 -24.34 -54.57
N ARG A 7 10.86 -25.38 -54.98
CA ARG A 7 9.67 -25.86 -54.25
C ARG A 7 9.98 -26.31 -52.82
N ARG A 8 11.10 -26.98 -52.59
CA ARG A 8 11.52 -27.40 -51.23
C ARG A 8 11.86 -26.21 -50.35
N ARG A 9 12.57 -25.20 -50.87
CA ARG A 9 12.86 -23.95 -50.14
C ARG A 9 11.60 -23.17 -49.79
N ALA A 10 10.65 -23.05 -50.72
CA ALA A 10 9.37 -22.38 -50.46
C ALA A 10 8.53 -23.10 -49.39
N LYS A 11 8.51 -24.45 -49.41
CA LYS A 11 7.83 -25.26 -48.39
C LYS A 11 8.51 -25.13 -47.02
N GLN A 12 9.84 -25.07 -46.98
CA GLN A 12 10.60 -24.86 -45.76
C GLN A 12 10.37 -23.46 -45.18
N ALA A 13 10.43 -22.41 -46.01
CA ALA A 13 10.15 -21.03 -45.59
C ALA A 13 8.72 -20.87 -45.02
N ARG A 14 7.72 -21.53 -45.61
CA ARG A 14 6.34 -21.54 -45.06
C ARG A 14 6.24 -22.27 -43.72
N ARG A 15 7.00 -23.36 -43.53
CA ARG A 15 7.06 -24.08 -42.26
C ARG A 15 7.79 -23.29 -41.19
N ASP A 16 8.86 -22.59 -41.55
CA ASP A 16 9.64 -21.76 -40.64
C ASP A 16 8.88 -20.49 -40.27
N ALA A 17 8.15 -19.87 -41.20
CA ALA A 17 7.22 -18.79 -40.90
C ALA A 17 6.10 -19.25 -39.94
N ARG A 18 5.52 -20.44 -40.16
CA ARG A 18 4.55 -21.03 -39.23
C ARG A 18 5.15 -21.38 -37.87
N ARG A 19 6.41 -21.81 -37.81
CA ARG A 19 7.13 -22.05 -36.54
C ARG A 19 7.39 -20.74 -35.82
N ARG A 20 7.82 -19.68 -36.51
CA ARG A 20 7.99 -18.33 -35.93
C ARG A 20 6.68 -17.77 -35.39
N LEU A 21 5.55 -18.02 -36.06
CA LEU A 21 4.21 -17.65 -35.58
C LEU A 21 3.69 -18.52 -34.42
N ARG A 22 4.21 -19.75 -34.24
CA ARG A 22 3.86 -20.68 -33.14
C ARG A 22 4.85 -20.67 -31.98
N THR A 23 5.97 -19.98 -32.11
CA THR A 23 6.91 -19.83 -31.01
C THR A 23 6.29 -18.77 -30.11
N THR A 24 5.60 -19.20 -29.07
CA THR A 24 5.23 -18.34 -27.95
C THR A 24 6.49 -17.59 -27.55
N PRO A 25 6.49 -16.25 -27.49
CA PRO A 25 7.65 -15.53 -26.97
C PRO A 25 7.99 -16.15 -25.62
N THR A 26 9.19 -16.70 -25.48
CA THR A 26 9.68 -17.19 -24.20
C THR A 26 9.72 -15.98 -23.29
N LEU A 27 8.87 -15.99 -22.28
CA LEU A 27 8.91 -15.01 -21.20
C LEU A 27 10.33 -15.00 -20.63
N ASP A 28 10.85 -13.83 -20.31
CA ASP A 28 12.08 -13.79 -19.55
C ASP A 28 11.82 -14.15 -18.08
N GLU A 29 12.88 -14.36 -17.30
CA GLU A 29 12.76 -14.75 -15.89
C GLU A 29 11.93 -13.76 -15.05
N HIS A 30 11.89 -12.47 -15.45
CA HIS A 30 11.14 -11.43 -14.74
C HIS A 30 9.65 -11.47 -15.09
N ASP A 31 9.32 -11.69 -16.35
CA ASP A 31 7.95 -11.87 -16.82
C ASP A 31 7.31 -13.13 -16.22
N GLU A 32 8.07 -14.23 -16.13
CA GLU A 32 7.63 -15.47 -15.48
C GLU A 32 7.35 -15.25 -13.99
N LEU A 33 8.23 -14.53 -13.31
CA LEU A 33 8.08 -14.19 -11.90
C LEU A 33 6.83 -13.32 -11.65
N LEU A 34 6.60 -12.31 -12.49
CA LEU A 34 5.38 -11.48 -12.41
C LEU A 34 4.12 -12.34 -12.61
N CYS A 35 4.13 -13.20 -13.64
CA CYS A 35 3.01 -14.10 -13.91
C CYS A 35 2.78 -15.04 -12.72
N ASN A 36 3.82 -15.60 -12.12
CA ASN A 36 3.70 -16.48 -10.95
C ASN A 36 3.13 -15.74 -9.75
N LEU A 37 3.59 -14.52 -9.47
CA LEU A 37 3.07 -13.70 -8.38
C LEU A 37 1.57 -13.41 -8.56
N VAL A 38 1.16 -13.01 -9.76
CA VAL A 38 -0.25 -12.74 -10.05
C VAL A 38 -1.07 -14.03 -10.01
N ARG A 39 -0.54 -15.15 -10.48
CA ARG A 39 -1.20 -16.47 -10.39
C ARG A 39 -1.44 -16.86 -8.94
N GLU A 40 -0.44 -16.70 -8.06
CA GLU A 40 -0.56 -16.97 -6.63
C GLU A 40 -1.61 -16.06 -5.98
N ALA A 41 -1.61 -14.77 -6.31
CA ALA A 41 -2.61 -13.83 -5.83
C ALA A 41 -4.03 -14.23 -6.25
N LEU A 42 -4.22 -14.61 -7.52
CA LEU A 42 -5.51 -15.08 -8.05
C LEU A 42 -5.94 -16.42 -7.44
N ALA A 43 -4.99 -17.28 -7.05
CA ALA A 43 -5.28 -18.55 -6.40
C ALA A 43 -5.85 -18.41 -4.99
N LYS A 44 -5.58 -17.30 -4.29
CA LYS A 44 -6.02 -17.04 -2.90
C LYS A 44 -7.53 -16.84 -2.72
N LYS A 45 -8.37 -17.04 -3.75
CA LYS A 45 -9.85 -16.92 -3.73
C LYS A 45 -10.42 -15.60 -3.18
N HIS A 46 -9.59 -14.59 -2.90
CA HIS A 46 -10.00 -13.28 -2.41
C HIS A 46 -9.36 -12.16 -3.25
N PRO A 47 -10.09 -11.07 -3.58
CA PRO A 47 -9.58 -9.97 -4.40
C PRO A 47 -8.27 -9.32 -3.90
N LEU A 48 -8.07 -9.28 -2.58
CA LEU A 48 -6.98 -8.53 -1.94
C LEU A 48 -5.58 -8.88 -2.43
N GLY A 49 -5.31 -10.15 -2.75
CA GLY A 49 -3.99 -10.54 -3.23
C GLY A 49 -3.59 -9.79 -4.51
N LEU A 50 -4.52 -9.64 -5.44
CA LEU A 50 -4.28 -8.91 -6.69
C LEU A 50 -4.28 -7.39 -6.44
N LEU A 51 -5.18 -6.89 -5.59
CA LEU A 51 -5.24 -5.46 -5.26
C LEU A 51 -3.95 -4.97 -4.59
N ALA A 52 -3.30 -5.79 -3.75
CA ALA A 52 -2.00 -5.46 -3.17
C ALA A 52 -0.91 -5.24 -4.25
N ILE A 53 -0.91 -6.05 -5.31
CA ILE A 53 0.01 -5.90 -6.45
C ILE A 53 -0.30 -4.61 -7.23
N VAL A 54 -1.58 -4.34 -7.49
CA VAL A 54 -2.06 -3.13 -8.17
C VAL A 54 -1.62 -1.87 -7.41
N ASN A 55 -1.87 -1.84 -6.09
CA ASN A 55 -1.49 -0.72 -5.22
C ASN A 55 0.01 -0.44 -5.27
N TYR A 56 0.82 -1.50 -5.17
CA TYR A 56 2.26 -1.39 -5.28
C TYR A 56 2.67 -0.76 -6.62
N VAL A 57 2.10 -1.25 -7.74
CA VAL A 57 2.41 -0.74 -9.08
C VAL A 57 2.08 0.75 -9.22
N ILE A 58 0.91 1.17 -8.73
CA ILE A 58 0.45 2.57 -8.87
C ILE A 58 1.30 3.50 -8.01
N GLU A 59 1.53 3.14 -6.75
CA GLU A 59 2.29 3.99 -5.84
C GLU A 59 3.79 4.03 -6.21
N SER A 60 4.37 2.90 -6.64
CA SER A 60 5.79 2.87 -7.05
C SER A 60 6.07 3.58 -8.37
N SER A 61 5.05 3.81 -9.20
CA SER A 61 5.13 4.58 -10.45
C SER A 61 4.67 6.03 -10.30
N ARG A 62 4.31 6.45 -9.08
CA ARG A 62 3.88 7.82 -8.81
C ARG A 62 5.10 8.75 -8.80
N PRO A 63 5.06 9.90 -9.49
CA PRO A 63 6.15 10.86 -9.44
C PRO A 63 6.36 11.38 -8.02
N ASP A 64 7.62 11.44 -7.57
CA ASP A 64 7.92 11.99 -6.24
C ASP A 64 7.87 13.53 -6.26
N PRO A 65 6.88 14.18 -5.61
CA PRO A 65 6.72 15.63 -5.65
C PRO A 65 7.89 16.37 -4.99
N LEU A 66 8.65 15.70 -4.10
CA LEU A 66 9.79 16.27 -3.40
C LEU A 66 11.13 15.88 -4.04
N ALA A 67 11.14 15.18 -5.18
CA ALA A 67 12.37 14.78 -5.88
C ALA A 67 13.32 15.96 -6.12
N ARG A 68 12.77 17.15 -6.43
CA ARG A 68 13.53 18.38 -6.69
C ARG A 68 14.24 18.95 -5.47
N TYR A 69 13.81 18.61 -4.27
CA TYR A 69 14.35 19.13 -3.00
C TYR A 69 15.32 18.16 -2.31
N ARG A 70 15.48 16.93 -2.83
CA ARG A 70 16.40 15.95 -2.25
C ARG A 70 17.82 16.15 -2.77
N SER A 71 18.77 16.26 -1.84
CA SER A 71 20.20 16.43 -2.13
C SER A 71 20.86 15.18 -2.73
N ARG A 72 20.17 14.03 -2.70
CA ARG A 72 20.67 12.76 -3.24
C ARG A 72 19.80 12.35 -4.44
N PRO A 73 20.39 11.89 -5.56
CA PRO A 73 19.61 11.36 -6.66
C PRO A 73 18.72 10.23 -6.15
N SER A 74 17.39 10.41 -6.20
CA SER A 74 16.48 9.29 -6.08
C SER A 74 16.82 8.28 -7.18
N PRO A 75 16.67 6.96 -6.95
CA PRO A 75 16.60 6.01 -8.05
C PRO A 75 15.60 6.53 -9.09
N PRO A 76 15.80 6.27 -10.40
CA PRO A 76 14.80 6.68 -11.38
C PRO A 76 13.45 6.10 -10.97
N ASP A 77 12.45 6.98 -10.83
CA ASP A 77 11.07 6.57 -10.59
C ASP A 77 10.69 5.54 -11.66
N LEU A 78 9.90 4.52 -11.29
CA LEU A 78 9.40 3.57 -12.26
C LEU A 78 8.45 4.33 -13.19
N ASP A 79 8.89 4.58 -14.41
CA ASP A 79 8.06 5.23 -15.42
C ASP A 79 6.81 4.39 -15.68
N ARG A 80 5.65 4.94 -15.29
CA ARG A 80 4.34 4.29 -15.37
C ARG A 80 4.01 3.84 -16.79
N GLU A 81 4.28 4.70 -17.77
CA GLU A 81 3.98 4.41 -19.17
C GLU A 81 4.78 3.21 -19.66
N ARG A 82 6.08 3.17 -19.34
CA ARG A 82 6.95 2.02 -19.65
C ARG A 82 6.54 0.76 -18.93
N LEU A 83 6.15 0.86 -17.66
CA LEU A 83 5.68 -0.29 -16.89
C LEU A 83 4.42 -0.89 -17.53
N ILE A 84 3.43 -0.07 -17.85
CA ILE A 84 2.21 -0.52 -18.50
C ILE A 84 2.51 -1.10 -19.89
N ALA A 85 3.38 -0.45 -20.68
CA ALA A 85 3.81 -0.98 -21.97
C ALA A 85 4.47 -2.38 -21.84
N SER A 86 5.27 -2.60 -20.79
CA SER A 86 5.85 -3.94 -20.52
C SER A 86 4.79 -4.99 -20.15
N PHE A 87 3.77 -4.62 -19.38
CA PHE A 87 2.65 -5.54 -19.11
C PHE A 87 1.84 -5.84 -20.37
N ILE A 88 1.62 -4.84 -21.23
CA ILE A 88 0.93 -5.02 -22.52
C ILE A 88 1.70 -5.99 -23.43
N SER A 89 3.04 -6.03 -23.37
CA SER A 89 3.82 -6.99 -24.18
C SER A 89 3.72 -8.44 -23.70
N ILE A 90 3.27 -8.69 -22.46
CA ILE A 90 3.10 -10.04 -21.90
C ILE A 90 1.68 -10.54 -22.17
N ASP A 91 1.53 -11.44 -23.14
CA ASP A 91 0.24 -12.06 -23.48
C ASP A 91 -0.03 -13.29 -22.62
N SER A 92 -0.48 -13.06 -21.38
CA SER A 92 -0.87 -14.11 -20.43
C SER A 92 -2.22 -13.80 -19.74
N PRO A 93 -2.96 -14.82 -19.28
CA PRO A 93 -4.17 -14.62 -18.48
C PRO A 93 -3.91 -13.80 -17.22
N GLU A 94 -2.78 -14.05 -16.55
CA GLU A 94 -2.38 -13.37 -15.32
C GLU A 94 -2.19 -11.87 -15.56
N VAL A 95 -1.42 -11.49 -16.57
CA VAL A 95 -1.19 -10.07 -16.87
C VAL A 95 -2.46 -9.41 -17.39
N THR A 96 -3.35 -10.16 -18.04
CA THR A 96 -4.66 -9.63 -18.45
C THR A 96 -5.54 -9.29 -17.25
N ALA A 97 -5.55 -10.14 -16.22
CA ALA A 97 -6.24 -9.83 -14.96
C ALA A 97 -5.61 -8.62 -14.24
N LEU A 98 -4.27 -8.53 -14.24
CA LEU A 98 -3.56 -7.38 -13.67
C LEU A 98 -3.91 -6.07 -14.40
N LEU A 99 -3.89 -6.05 -15.73
CA LEU A 99 -4.25 -4.88 -16.53
C LEU A 99 -5.72 -4.49 -16.32
N ALA A 100 -6.63 -5.47 -16.22
CA ALA A 100 -8.03 -5.21 -15.93
C ALA A 100 -8.23 -4.57 -14.55
N ALA A 101 -7.51 -5.04 -13.53
CA ALA A 101 -7.56 -4.44 -12.20
C ALA A 101 -6.89 -3.05 -12.16
N LEU A 102 -5.74 -2.86 -12.83
CA LEU A 102 -5.07 -1.55 -12.93
C LEU A 102 -5.97 -0.48 -13.52
N ALA A 103 -6.74 -0.82 -14.57
CA ALA A 103 -7.66 0.11 -15.21
C ALA A 103 -8.72 0.70 -14.25
N GLU A 104 -9.01 0.04 -13.12
CA GLU A 104 -10.00 0.50 -12.14
C GLU A 104 -9.43 1.46 -11.09
N PHE A 105 -8.11 1.68 -11.09
CA PHE A 105 -7.41 2.55 -10.12
C PHE A 105 -6.60 3.67 -10.78
N LEU A 106 -6.54 3.72 -12.12
CA LEU A 106 -5.77 4.70 -12.91
C LEU A 106 -6.61 5.92 -13.32
N ASP A 107 -7.45 6.43 -12.42
CA ASP A 107 -8.29 7.61 -12.71
C ASP A 107 -7.46 8.90 -12.85
N ASP A 108 -6.24 8.92 -12.31
CA ASP A 108 -5.27 10.01 -12.45
C ASP A 108 -4.51 9.99 -13.79
N ASP A 109 -4.61 8.90 -14.57
CA ASP A 109 -3.94 8.72 -15.86
C ASP A 109 -4.88 8.08 -16.91
N PRO A 110 -5.76 8.90 -17.54
CA PRO A 110 -6.74 8.41 -18.51
C PRO A 110 -6.11 7.70 -19.73
N ALA A 111 -4.89 8.07 -20.11
CA ALA A 111 -4.20 7.46 -21.24
C ALA A 111 -3.72 6.03 -20.91
N ALA A 112 -3.12 5.85 -19.73
CA ALA A 112 -2.76 4.55 -19.20
C ALA A 112 -3.99 3.66 -18.98
N GLN A 113 -5.06 4.23 -18.41
CA GLN A 113 -6.34 3.55 -18.20
C GLN A 113 -6.93 3.04 -19.51
N ALA A 114 -7.01 3.90 -20.54
CA ALA A 114 -7.53 3.54 -21.85
C ALA A 114 -6.70 2.43 -22.52
N SER A 115 -5.37 2.51 -22.41
CA SER A 115 -4.45 1.50 -22.94
C SER A 115 -4.68 0.12 -22.30
N CYS A 116 -4.82 0.08 -20.97
CA CYS A 116 -5.15 -1.15 -20.24
C CYS A 116 -6.50 -1.73 -20.70
N ARG A 117 -7.55 -0.90 -20.77
CA ARG A 117 -8.90 -1.33 -21.18
C ARG A 117 -8.93 -1.86 -22.62
N GLN A 118 -8.26 -1.15 -23.54
CA GLN A 118 -8.18 -1.55 -24.95
C GLN A 118 -7.47 -2.89 -25.11
N GLU A 119 -6.36 -3.09 -24.40
CA GLU A 119 -5.61 -4.33 -24.46
C GLU A 119 -6.39 -5.50 -23.85
N VAL A 120 -7.04 -5.30 -22.70
CA VAL A 120 -7.92 -6.31 -22.09
C VAL A 120 -9.05 -6.72 -23.04
N ALA A 121 -9.67 -5.76 -23.73
CA ALA A 121 -10.73 -6.04 -24.71
C ALA A 121 -10.23 -6.79 -25.96
N ARG A 122 -8.95 -6.59 -26.33
CA ARG A 122 -8.29 -7.30 -27.45
C ARG A 122 -7.98 -8.76 -27.10
N ARG A 123 -7.62 -9.01 -25.83
CA ARG A 123 -7.26 -10.34 -25.34
C ARG A 123 -8.50 -11.20 -25.13
N ARG A 124 -8.39 -12.51 -25.38
CA ARG A 124 -9.47 -13.49 -25.19
C ARG A 124 -9.37 -14.26 -23.86
N HIS A 125 -8.53 -13.79 -22.95
CA HIS A 125 -8.31 -14.44 -21.66
C HIS A 125 -9.49 -14.17 -20.72
N HIS A 126 -9.72 -15.11 -19.81
CA HIS A 126 -10.76 -14.95 -18.79
C HIS A 126 -10.30 -13.93 -17.74
N VAL A 127 -11.14 -12.92 -17.47
CA VAL A 127 -10.94 -11.96 -16.39
C VAL A 127 -11.85 -12.34 -15.22
N PRO A 128 -11.33 -12.43 -13.98
CA PRO A 128 -12.15 -12.69 -12.80
C PRO A 128 -13.33 -11.72 -12.70
N LYS A 129 -14.53 -12.26 -12.49
CA LYS A 129 -15.78 -11.47 -12.47
C LYS A 129 -15.77 -10.32 -11.47
N TRP A 130 -15.14 -10.52 -10.31
CA TRP A 130 -15.06 -9.52 -9.24
C TRP A 130 -14.35 -8.24 -9.68
N ILE A 131 -13.48 -8.28 -10.70
CA ILE A 131 -12.82 -7.07 -11.21
C ILE A 131 -13.85 -6.11 -11.80
N GLY A 132 -14.82 -6.63 -12.57
CA GLY A 132 -15.96 -5.84 -13.08
C GLY A 132 -16.99 -5.44 -12.00
N GLU A 133 -16.74 -5.81 -10.75
CA GLU A 133 -17.54 -5.39 -9.60
C GLU A 133 -16.88 -4.24 -8.82
N LEU A 134 -15.60 -3.92 -9.07
CA LEU A 134 -14.88 -2.85 -8.37
C LEU A 134 -15.62 -1.49 -8.41
N PRO A 135 -16.24 -1.05 -9.53
CA PRO A 135 -17.08 0.16 -9.54
C PRO A 135 -18.31 0.12 -8.63
N ARG A 136 -18.74 -1.08 -8.22
CA ARG A 136 -19.98 -1.33 -7.45
C ARG A 136 -19.68 -1.77 -6.02
N VAL A 137 -18.42 -1.73 -5.59
CA VAL A 137 -18.07 -1.98 -4.19
C VAL A 137 -18.66 -0.87 -3.33
N GLU A 138 -19.34 -1.26 -2.27
CA GLU A 138 -20.03 -0.37 -1.34
C GLU A 138 -19.24 -0.27 -0.04
N VAL A 139 -18.96 0.95 0.42
CA VAL A 139 -18.49 1.20 1.80
C VAL A 139 -19.71 1.39 2.68
N TYR A 140 -19.96 0.46 3.59
CA TYR A 140 -21.25 0.33 4.27
C TYR A 140 -21.21 0.67 5.77
N ARG A 141 -20.03 0.71 6.39
CA ARG A 141 -19.87 1.00 7.82
C ARG A 141 -18.50 1.60 8.07
N ALA A 142 -18.43 2.50 9.05
CA ALA A 142 -17.18 3.06 9.54
C ALA A 142 -17.19 3.10 11.07
N ALA A 143 -16.00 2.96 11.67
CA ALA A 143 -15.76 3.10 13.09
C ALA A 143 -14.47 3.89 13.33
N ARG A 144 -14.41 4.59 14.45
CA ARG A 144 -13.23 5.27 14.95
C ARG A 144 -12.77 4.55 16.21
N PHE A 145 -11.51 4.16 16.21
CA PHE A 145 -10.79 3.78 17.42
C PHE A 145 -9.94 4.97 17.83
N THR A 146 -9.99 5.35 19.10
CA THR A 146 -9.25 6.50 19.62
C THR A 146 -8.67 6.18 20.97
N HIS A 147 -7.43 6.64 21.17
CA HIS A 147 -6.77 6.55 22.47
C HIS A 147 -7.23 7.71 23.37
N VAL A 148 -7.24 7.53 24.69
CA VAL A 148 -7.66 8.56 25.66
C VAL A 148 -6.89 9.89 25.52
N LEU A 149 -5.66 9.84 25.01
CA LEU A 149 -4.84 11.02 24.74
C LEU A 149 -5.29 11.81 23.50
N GLY A 150 -6.11 11.23 22.63
CA GLY A 150 -6.62 11.86 21.40
C GLY A 150 -5.53 12.21 20.38
N ASP A 151 -4.33 11.67 20.55
CA ASP A 151 -3.16 11.97 19.73
C ASP A 151 -3.09 11.08 18.48
N VAL A 152 -3.81 9.95 18.50
CA VAL A 152 -3.97 9.05 17.37
C VAL A 152 -5.41 8.54 17.27
N ASP A 153 -5.91 8.55 16.04
CA ASP A 153 -7.14 7.87 15.66
C ASP A 153 -6.85 6.75 14.66
N GLU A 154 -7.60 5.66 14.75
CA GLU A 154 -7.66 4.64 13.71
C GLU A 154 -9.07 4.60 13.11
N ILE A 155 -9.15 4.96 11.83
CA ILE A 155 -10.39 5.01 11.08
C ILE A 155 -10.54 3.70 10.32
N VAL A 156 -11.54 2.92 10.71
CA VAL A 156 -11.84 1.61 10.17
C VAL A 156 -13.06 1.72 9.27
N VAL A 157 -12.92 1.33 8.00
CA VAL A 157 -14.01 1.31 7.02
C VAL A 157 -14.22 -0.08 6.46
N GLY A 158 -15.48 -0.51 6.42
CA GLY A 158 -15.91 -1.80 5.90
C GLY A 158 -16.48 -1.66 4.50
N ALA A 159 -15.95 -2.44 3.57
CA ALA A 159 -16.39 -2.48 2.18
C ALA A 159 -16.87 -3.89 1.80
N ARG A 160 -17.84 -3.96 0.87
CA ARG A 160 -18.41 -5.21 0.40
C ARG A 160 -18.53 -5.23 -1.12
N PHE A 161 -18.09 -6.33 -1.71
CA PHE A 161 -18.27 -6.61 -3.13
C PHE A 161 -19.67 -7.18 -3.38
N PRO A 162 -20.28 -6.91 -4.56
CA PRO A 162 -21.50 -7.58 -5.01
C PRO A 162 -21.45 -9.11 -4.94
N SER A 163 -20.28 -9.72 -5.19
CA SER A 163 -20.05 -11.16 -5.06
C SER A 163 -19.96 -11.68 -3.61
N GLY A 164 -20.03 -10.79 -2.61
CA GLY A 164 -20.04 -11.15 -1.18
C GLY A 164 -18.67 -11.11 -0.51
N TYR A 165 -17.58 -10.82 -1.23
CA TYR A 165 -16.28 -10.57 -0.59
C TYR A 165 -16.38 -9.37 0.35
N ALA A 166 -15.76 -9.48 1.51
CA ALA A 166 -15.66 -8.41 2.49
C ALA A 166 -14.23 -7.90 2.54
N MET A 167 -14.08 -6.61 2.79
CA MET A 167 -12.79 -5.98 2.98
C MET A 167 -12.90 -4.95 4.10
N VAL A 168 -11.90 -4.90 4.96
CA VAL A 168 -11.73 -3.81 5.93
C VAL A 168 -10.48 -3.05 5.59
N CYS A 169 -10.54 -1.72 5.70
CA CYS A 169 -9.38 -0.85 5.66
C CYS A 169 -9.34 -0.10 6.99
N ALA A 170 -8.25 -0.23 7.74
CA ALA A 170 -8.00 0.59 8.92
C ALA A 170 -6.82 1.52 8.64
N THR A 171 -7.04 2.80 8.92
CA THR A 171 -6.07 3.87 8.63
C THR A 171 -5.75 4.59 9.93
N ARG A 172 -4.48 4.60 10.31
CA ARG A 172 -4.00 5.31 11.49
C ARG A 172 -3.64 6.75 11.14
N ILE A 173 -4.25 7.70 11.84
CA ILE A 173 -4.07 9.14 11.70
C ILE A 173 -3.39 9.67 12.96
N ASN A 174 -2.21 10.27 12.81
CA ASN A 174 -1.49 10.90 13.91
C ASN A 174 -1.79 12.41 13.96
N HIS A 175 -2.42 12.85 15.04
CA HIS A 175 -2.83 14.23 15.25
C HIS A 175 -1.69 15.13 15.77
N ASN A 176 -0.60 14.57 16.26
CA ASN A 176 0.59 15.34 16.70
C ASN A 176 1.29 16.04 15.53
N THR A 177 1.17 15.49 14.32
CA THR A 177 1.81 16.02 13.11
C THR A 177 0.77 16.26 12.04
N MET A 178 0.06 17.39 12.11
CA MET A 178 -0.92 17.83 11.09
C MET A 178 -2.05 16.82 10.78
N SER A 179 -2.40 15.93 11.71
CA SER A 179 -3.43 14.89 11.50
C SER A 179 -3.18 14.07 10.24
N THR A 180 -2.01 13.44 10.14
CA THR A 180 -1.54 12.75 8.92
C THR A 180 -1.72 11.24 9.00
N ILE A 181 -2.00 10.62 7.85
CA ILE A 181 -2.00 9.16 7.75
C ILE A 181 -0.58 8.64 7.90
N GLU A 182 -0.38 7.76 8.89
CA GLU A 182 0.89 7.07 9.13
C GLU A 182 0.92 5.67 8.54
N THR A 183 -0.18 4.94 8.67
CA THR A 183 -0.29 3.55 8.21
C THR A 183 -1.69 3.28 7.67
N ALA A 184 -1.80 2.29 6.79
CA ALA A 184 -3.08 1.69 6.44
C ALA A 184 -2.92 0.17 6.34
N GLU A 185 -3.86 -0.57 6.91
CA GLU A 185 -3.88 -2.02 6.96
C GLU A 185 -5.21 -2.53 6.38
N ILE A 186 -5.16 -3.67 5.69
CA ILE A 186 -6.29 -4.18 4.90
C ILE A 186 -6.51 -5.65 5.22
N TRP A 187 -7.76 -6.04 5.50
CA TRP A 187 -8.13 -7.42 5.84
C TRP A 187 -9.26 -7.96 4.96
N SER A 188 -9.29 -9.28 4.77
CA SER A 188 -10.27 -10.02 3.95
C SER A 188 -11.48 -10.53 4.75
N GLU A 189 -11.99 -9.72 5.66
CA GLU A 189 -13.07 -10.11 6.58
C GLU A 189 -14.13 -8.99 6.68
N PRO A 190 -15.30 -9.25 7.27
CA PRO A 190 -16.27 -8.23 7.63
C PRO A 190 -15.75 -7.30 8.75
N ILE A 191 -16.10 -6.01 8.69
CA ILE A 191 -15.74 -5.04 9.73
C ILE A 191 -16.26 -5.40 11.12
N ALA A 192 -17.38 -6.11 11.19
CA ALA A 192 -17.94 -6.57 12.47
C ALA A 192 -16.96 -7.49 13.21
N ASP A 193 -16.25 -8.34 12.47
CA ASP A 193 -15.30 -9.30 13.05
C ASP A 193 -14.04 -8.58 13.53
N LEU A 194 -13.55 -7.58 12.79
CA LEU A 194 -12.42 -6.75 13.23
C LEU A 194 -12.78 -5.96 14.50
N ILE A 195 -13.93 -5.28 14.52
CA ILE A 195 -14.37 -4.51 15.70
C ILE A 195 -14.55 -5.41 16.93
N ALA A 196 -15.02 -6.64 16.75
CA ALA A 196 -15.17 -7.58 17.85
C ALA A 196 -13.82 -8.07 18.41
N ARG A 197 -12.78 -8.20 17.57
CA ARG A 197 -11.44 -8.63 17.98
C ARG A 197 -10.58 -7.52 18.57
N TYR A 198 -10.77 -6.29 18.11
CA TYR A 198 -9.88 -5.16 18.44
C TYR A 198 -9.72 -4.91 19.96
N PRO A 199 -10.77 -5.03 20.80
CA PRO A 199 -10.62 -4.91 22.26
C PRO A 199 -9.70 -5.99 22.87
N ASP A 200 -9.59 -7.16 22.25
CA ASP A 200 -8.90 -8.32 22.80
C ASP A 200 -7.43 -8.43 22.35
N GLU A 201 -7.07 -7.90 21.18
CA GLU A 201 -5.73 -8.11 20.58
C GLU A 201 -4.64 -7.22 21.20
N ASP A 202 -4.93 -5.94 21.45
CA ASP A 202 -3.98 -5.01 22.08
C ASP A 202 -4.19 -4.86 23.59
N ASN A 203 -5.39 -5.22 24.11
CA ASN A 203 -5.81 -5.11 25.50
C ASN A 203 -5.41 -3.76 26.14
N ASP A 204 -5.51 -2.69 25.34
CA ASP A 204 -5.24 -1.33 25.78
C ASP A 204 -6.54 -0.75 26.37
N PRO A 205 -6.63 -0.61 27.71
CA PRO A 205 -7.85 -0.11 28.35
C PRO A 205 -8.14 1.36 28.00
N ASP A 206 -7.16 2.07 27.45
CA ASP A 206 -7.27 3.48 27.08
C ASP A 206 -7.73 3.67 25.62
N MET A 207 -7.92 2.58 24.88
CA MET A 207 -8.50 2.59 23.53
C MET A 207 -10.01 2.37 23.59
N SER A 208 -10.75 3.27 22.95
CA SER A 208 -12.21 3.17 22.80
C SER A 208 -12.62 3.18 21.34
N SER A 209 -13.74 2.51 21.03
CA SER A 209 -14.28 2.45 19.68
C SER A 209 -15.68 3.04 19.62
N VAL A 210 -15.97 3.86 18.61
CA VAL A 210 -17.31 4.38 18.34
C VAL A 210 -17.64 4.20 16.86
N ASP A 211 -18.88 3.84 16.55
CA ASP A 211 -19.37 3.89 15.17
C ASP A 211 -19.43 5.36 14.71
N VAL A 212 -18.98 5.64 13.50
CA VAL A 212 -19.04 6.96 12.87
C VAL A 212 -19.78 6.87 11.54
N THR A 213 -20.29 7.99 11.04
CA THR A 213 -20.88 7.99 9.71
C THR A 213 -19.80 7.74 8.66
N VAL A 214 -20.15 7.05 7.58
CA VAL A 214 -19.22 6.84 6.45
C VAL A 214 -18.82 8.20 5.85
N ALA A 215 -19.69 9.19 5.88
CA ALA A 215 -19.37 10.54 5.40
C ALA A 215 -18.30 11.23 6.27
N ASP A 216 -18.40 11.15 7.60
CA ASP A 216 -17.40 11.71 8.51
C ASP A 216 -16.04 11.01 8.33
N ALA A 217 -16.05 9.67 8.25
CA ALA A 217 -14.84 8.91 7.96
C ALA A 217 -14.19 9.35 6.64
N LYS A 218 -14.98 9.65 5.59
CA LYS A 218 -14.47 10.18 4.32
C LYS A 218 -13.75 11.51 4.55
N ALA A 219 -14.39 12.44 5.24
CA ALA A 219 -13.83 13.76 5.52
C ALA A 219 -12.50 13.67 6.28
N TRP A 220 -12.41 12.77 7.26
CA TRP A 220 -11.19 12.58 8.06
C TRP A 220 -10.06 11.93 7.26
N LEU A 221 -10.37 10.93 6.43
CA LEU A 221 -9.38 10.31 5.55
C LEU A 221 -8.85 11.29 4.50
N LEU A 222 -9.72 12.12 3.90
CA LEU A 222 -9.32 13.18 2.97
C LEU A 222 -8.38 14.19 3.63
N GLN A 223 -8.73 14.66 4.84
CA GLN A 223 -7.88 15.56 5.63
C GLN A 223 -6.51 14.91 5.92
N GLY A 224 -6.50 13.64 6.30
CA GLY A 224 -5.27 12.90 6.58
C GLY A 224 -4.39 12.67 5.36
N MET A 225 -4.98 12.46 4.19
CA MET A 225 -4.26 12.35 2.92
C MET A 225 -3.63 13.68 2.48
N GLU A 226 -4.27 14.82 2.75
CA GLU A 226 -3.71 16.13 2.42
C GLU A 226 -2.46 16.46 3.26
N GLY A 227 -2.49 16.17 4.56
CA GLY A 227 -1.33 16.37 5.43
C GLY A 227 -0.17 15.40 5.13
N ALA A 228 -0.45 14.23 4.54
CA ALA A 228 0.53 13.17 4.30
C ALA A 228 1.65 13.56 3.29
N ARG A 229 1.65 14.78 2.74
CA ARG A 229 2.77 15.33 1.96
C ARG A 229 4.10 15.32 2.73
N PHE A 230 4.04 15.28 4.05
CA PHE A 230 5.20 15.24 4.95
C PHE A 230 5.27 13.98 5.82
N SER A 231 4.42 12.97 5.59
CA SER A 231 4.39 11.75 6.42
C SER A 231 5.66 10.92 6.24
N MET A 232 6.13 10.31 7.33
CA MET A 232 7.18 9.29 7.25
C MET A 232 6.67 8.08 6.46
N LYS A 233 7.56 7.45 5.68
CA LYS A 233 7.24 6.20 5.01
C LYS A 233 7.27 5.07 6.03
N THR A 234 6.17 4.34 6.14
CA THR A 234 6.05 3.12 6.93
C THR A 234 6.06 1.90 5.99
N ASP A 235 5.89 0.70 6.54
CA ASP A 235 5.89 -0.53 5.74
C ASP A 235 4.66 -0.62 4.81
N SER A 236 3.53 -0.03 5.20
CA SER A 236 2.28 -0.05 4.43
C SER A 236 1.90 1.29 3.82
N TRP A 237 2.39 2.41 4.36
CA TRP A 237 2.18 3.73 3.80
C TRP A 237 3.47 4.27 3.17
N PRO A 238 3.46 4.67 1.88
CA PRO A 238 2.27 5.02 1.10
C PRO A 238 1.71 3.90 0.19
N GLN A 239 2.18 2.66 0.30
CA GLN A 239 1.82 1.57 -0.62
C GLN A 239 0.31 1.32 -0.69
N CYS A 240 -0.42 1.44 0.42
CA CYS A 240 -1.88 1.29 0.45
C CYS A 240 -2.66 2.54 -0.01
N ARG A 241 -1.99 3.68 -0.27
CA ARG A 241 -2.66 4.94 -0.63
C ARG A 241 -3.62 4.81 -1.82
N PRO A 242 -3.28 4.12 -2.93
CA PRO A 242 -4.22 3.97 -4.05
C PRO A 242 -5.54 3.31 -3.66
N LEU A 243 -5.49 2.31 -2.77
CA LEU A 243 -6.69 1.63 -2.29
C LEU A 243 -7.49 2.46 -1.29
N VAL A 244 -6.82 3.21 -0.41
CA VAL A 244 -7.48 4.14 0.50
C VAL A 244 -8.21 5.23 -0.31
N GLN A 245 -7.55 5.82 -1.31
CA GLN A 245 -8.17 6.81 -2.20
C GLN A 245 -9.38 6.21 -2.93
N TRP A 246 -9.22 5.04 -3.53
CA TRP A 246 -10.29 4.34 -4.25
C TRP A 246 -11.52 4.02 -3.36
N LEU A 247 -11.30 3.72 -2.08
CA LEU A 247 -12.36 3.54 -1.09
C LEU A 247 -13.04 4.87 -0.75
N VAL A 248 -12.26 5.91 -0.49
CA VAL A 248 -12.73 7.27 -0.20
C VAL A 248 -13.62 7.80 -1.32
N ASP A 249 -13.26 7.55 -2.58
CA ASP A 249 -14.04 7.99 -3.74
C ASP A 249 -15.43 7.32 -3.83
N ARG A 250 -15.64 6.21 -3.12
CA ARG A 250 -16.93 5.48 -3.01
C ARG A 250 -17.75 5.85 -1.78
N MET A 251 -17.19 6.64 -0.87
CA MET A 251 -17.88 7.07 0.33
C MET A 251 -18.74 8.31 0.03
N PRO A 252 -19.90 8.46 0.69
CA PRO A 252 -20.74 9.65 0.52
C PRO A 252 -20.02 10.91 1.01
N ASP A 253 -20.26 12.03 0.32
CA ASP A 253 -19.85 13.36 0.78
C ASP A 253 -20.73 13.87 1.93
N GLY A 254 -20.39 15.03 2.47
CA GLY A 254 -21.21 15.74 3.47
C GLY A 254 -20.87 15.42 4.93
N GLY A 255 -19.75 14.75 5.18
CA GLY A 255 -19.23 14.55 6.53
C GLY A 255 -18.55 15.78 7.11
N SER A 256 -18.39 15.79 8.42
CA SER A 256 -17.66 16.80 9.17
C SER A 256 -16.18 16.42 9.26
N GLY A 257 -15.28 17.37 8.97
CA GLY A 257 -13.85 17.19 9.17
C GLY A 257 -13.49 16.92 10.63
N TYR A 258 -12.26 16.45 10.88
CA TYR A 258 -11.82 16.19 12.24
C TYR A 258 -11.66 17.52 12.98
N ALA A 259 -12.49 17.73 14.00
CA ALA A 259 -12.38 18.87 14.89
C ALA A 259 -11.43 18.50 16.03
N GLN A 260 -10.26 19.14 16.06
CA GLN A 260 -9.39 19.04 17.23
C GLN A 260 -10.14 19.53 18.47
N PRO A 261 -10.05 18.82 19.60
CA PRO A 261 -10.55 19.32 20.86
C PRO A 261 -9.95 20.69 21.16
N SER A 262 -10.80 21.72 21.28
CA SER A 262 -10.38 23.03 21.76
C SER A 262 -10.39 23.01 23.28
N TRP A 263 -9.22 23.16 23.89
CA TRP A 263 -9.08 23.25 25.34
C TRP A 263 -9.01 24.71 25.75
N GLU A 264 -9.79 25.10 26.75
CA GLU A 264 -9.61 26.42 27.35
C GLU A 264 -8.27 26.45 28.10
N PRO A 265 -7.52 27.58 28.09
CA PRO A 265 -6.21 27.66 28.73
C PRO A 265 -6.22 27.26 30.21
N ALA A 266 -7.34 27.47 30.91
CA ALA A 266 -7.51 27.07 32.30
C ALA A 266 -7.61 25.54 32.46
N GLU A 267 -8.33 24.86 31.58
CA GLU A 267 -8.47 23.39 31.59
C GLU A 267 -7.13 22.72 31.27
N LEU A 268 -6.38 23.27 30.32
CA LEU A 268 -5.03 22.80 30.01
C LEU A 268 -4.08 22.94 31.20
N LEU A 269 -4.19 24.04 31.96
CA LEU A 269 -3.36 24.28 33.13
C LEU A 269 -3.69 23.30 34.27
N GLU A 270 -4.96 23.00 34.50
CA GLU A 270 -5.36 22.00 35.50
C GLU A 270 -4.90 20.59 35.09
N LEU A 271 -5.07 20.21 33.82
CA LEU A 271 -4.54 18.94 33.31
C LEU A 271 -3.02 18.83 33.46
N GLN A 272 -2.27 19.90 33.21
CA GLN A 272 -0.83 19.93 33.43
C GLN A 272 -0.47 19.75 34.91
N LYS A 273 -1.18 20.41 35.83
CA LYS A 273 -0.96 20.26 37.27
C LYS A 273 -1.21 18.83 37.72
N GLU A 274 -2.32 18.22 37.28
CA GLU A 274 -2.65 16.83 37.57
C GLU A 274 -1.59 15.87 37.05
N PHE A 275 -1.14 16.07 35.80
CA PHE A 275 -0.06 15.28 35.21
C PHE A 275 1.22 15.40 36.03
N PHE A 276 1.68 16.61 36.35
CA PHE A 276 2.91 16.82 37.14
C PHE A 276 2.80 16.31 38.58
N ALA A 277 1.59 16.24 39.15
CA ALA A 277 1.33 15.64 40.45
C ALA A 277 1.24 14.10 40.39
N SER A 278 1.09 13.51 39.20
CA SER A 278 0.97 12.07 39.02
C SER A 278 2.33 11.33 39.11
N PRO A 279 2.33 10.04 39.48
CA PRO A 279 3.54 9.21 39.44
C PRO A 279 4.20 9.13 38.06
N ALA A 280 3.45 9.31 36.98
CA ALA A 280 3.96 9.25 35.61
C ALA A 280 4.94 10.41 35.29
N ALA A 281 4.77 11.57 35.92
CA ALA A 281 5.68 12.71 35.75
C ALA A 281 7.02 12.53 36.48
N ALA A 282 7.09 11.65 37.49
CA ALA A 282 8.32 11.42 38.26
C ALA A 282 9.44 10.75 37.44
N PHE A 283 9.13 10.10 36.31
CA PHE A 283 10.11 9.37 35.50
C PHE A 283 10.96 10.27 34.56
N ARG A 284 10.66 11.58 34.43
CA ARG A 284 11.41 12.49 33.55
C ARG A 284 12.34 13.48 34.29
N GLY A 285 12.70 13.18 35.53
CA GLY A 285 13.47 14.10 36.39
C GLY A 285 14.99 14.16 36.18
N LEU A 286 15.68 13.20 35.53
CA LEU A 286 17.14 13.09 35.71
C LEU A 286 18.00 12.57 34.52
N ALA A 287 17.66 12.81 33.25
CA ALA A 287 18.50 12.33 32.14
C ALA A 287 18.69 13.23 30.90
N SER A 288 18.27 14.49 30.90
CA SER A 288 18.34 15.35 29.69
C SER A 288 19.34 16.52 29.73
N LEU A 289 20.20 16.62 30.75
CA LEU A 289 21.20 17.71 30.84
C LEU A 289 22.67 17.27 30.71
N GLY A 290 22.96 16.01 30.37
CA GLY A 290 24.33 15.48 30.27
C GLY A 290 24.87 15.16 28.88
N ALA A 291 24.03 15.04 27.84
CA ALA A 291 24.42 14.40 26.57
C ALA A 291 24.57 15.38 25.37
N ALA A 292 24.90 16.64 25.62
CA ALA A 292 25.09 17.66 24.57
C ALA A 292 26.55 18.06 24.32
N ARG A 293 27.53 17.30 24.81
CA ARG A 293 28.96 17.53 24.57
C ARG A 293 29.70 16.21 24.42
N GLU A 294 29.70 15.64 23.21
CA GLU A 294 30.76 14.77 22.67
C GLU A 294 30.24 14.03 21.43
N LEU A 295 30.13 14.70 20.28
CA LEU A 295 30.20 14.03 18.97
C LEU A 295 30.67 15.05 17.93
N ASP A 296 31.90 15.51 18.10
CA ASP A 296 32.63 16.25 17.06
C ASP A 296 33.97 15.54 16.88
N GLY A 297 34.07 14.65 15.88
CA GLY A 297 35.31 13.93 15.62
C GLY A 297 35.20 12.69 14.73
N HIS A 298 35.79 12.80 13.53
CA HIS A 298 36.15 11.74 12.58
C HIS A 298 35.03 11.22 11.66
N GLY A 299 35.21 11.05 10.35
CA GLY A 299 36.39 11.12 9.49
C GLY A 299 36.05 10.40 8.18
N HIS A 300 36.36 11.03 7.04
CA HIS A 300 36.11 10.48 5.69
C HIS A 300 36.77 9.12 5.44
N ARG A 301 36.00 8.15 4.93
CA ARG A 301 36.49 7.13 3.98
C ARG A 301 35.42 6.76 2.94
N ARG A 302 35.77 6.89 1.66
CA ARG A 302 35.04 6.33 0.51
C ARG A 302 35.33 4.83 0.36
N PRO A 303 34.37 3.99 -0.05
CA PRO A 303 34.63 2.73 -0.73
C PRO A 303 34.25 2.81 -2.24
N PRO A 304 34.70 1.84 -3.05
CA PRO A 304 34.94 2.02 -4.48
C PRO A 304 33.69 1.84 -5.35
N ALA A 305 33.81 2.36 -6.58
CA ALA A 305 32.83 2.22 -7.64
C ALA A 305 32.65 0.76 -8.05
N VAL A 306 31.39 0.31 -8.09
CA VAL A 306 30.97 -0.91 -8.78
C VAL A 306 29.88 -0.52 -9.75
N GLU A 307 30.21 -0.54 -11.04
CA GLU A 307 29.26 -0.46 -12.15
C GLU A 307 28.23 -1.58 -12.01
N CYS A 308 26.95 -1.25 -11.92
CA CYS A 308 25.85 -2.21 -12.01
C CYS A 308 24.58 -1.52 -12.52
N CYS A 309 24.10 -1.99 -13.67
CA CYS A 309 22.95 -1.50 -14.44
C CYS A 309 21.68 -1.19 -13.61
N PRO A 310 20.97 -0.06 -13.86
CA PRO A 310 19.83 0.41 -13.04
C PRO A 310 18.55 -0.44 -13.11
N CYS A 311 18.27 -1.15 -14.22
CA CYS A 311 17.00 -1.88 -14.38
C CYS A 311 16.83 -3.10 -13.47
N ARG A 312 17.90 -3.67 -12.90
CA ARG A 312 17.84 -4.95 -12.16
C ARG A 312 17.60 -4.83 -10.65
N ARG A 313 17.69 -3.62 -10.07
CA ARG A 313 17.49 -3.41 -8.62
C ARG A 313 16.03 -3.21 -8.24
N SER A 314 15.19 -2.70 -9.14
CA SER A 314 13.79 -2.39 -8.86
C SER A 314 12.92 -3.65 -8.69
N ALA A 315 13.17 -4.69 -9.48
CA ALA A 315 12.44 -5.97 -9.39
C ALA A 315 12.75 -6.78 -8.11
N ARG A 316 13.94 -6.64 -7.52
CA ARG A 316 14.28 -7.30 -6.24
C ARG A 316 13.61 -6.63 -5.04
N ARG A 317 13.41 -5.31 -5.09
CA ARG A 317 12.72 -4.55 -4.05
C ARG A 317 11.20 -4.79 -4.10
N PHE A 318 10.66 -4.94 -5.31
CA PHE A 318 9.28 -5.36 -5.60
C PHE A 318 8.88 -6.62 -4.82
N LEU A 319 9.71 -7.66 -4.85
CA LEU A 319 9.39 -8.96 -4.24
C LEU A 319 9.48 -9.00 -2.70
N VAL A 320 10.42 -8.27 -2.09
CA VAL A 320 10.60 -8.30 -0.63
C VAL A 320 9.45 -7.62 0.10
N VAL A 321 8.95 -6.50 -0.45
CA VAL A 321 7.83 -5.75 0.12
C VAL A 321 6.50 -6.50 -0.09
N LEU A 322 6.29 -7.07 -1.28
CA LEU A 322 5.08 -7.84 -1.58
C LEU A 322 4.98 -9.15 -0.78
N ARG A 323 6.11 -9.80 -0.45
CA ARG A 323 6.10 -11.00 0.39
C ARG A 323 5.71 -10.68 1.85
N GLY A 324 6.02 -9.49 2.35
CA GLY A 324 5.54 -9.03 3.66
C GLY A 324 4.03 -8.78 3.68
N LEU A 325 3.50 -8.10 2.66
CA LEU A 325 2.08 -7.77 2.53
C LEU A 325 1.19 -9.01 2.27
N LEU A 326 1.70 -10.02 1.57
CA LEU A 326 0.95 -11.23 1.22
C LEU A 326 1.03 -12.34 2.28
N SER A 327 1.84 -12.20 3.32
CA SER A 327 2.07 -13.28 4.30
C SER A 327 0.97 -13.42 5.34
N GLY A 328 0.11 -12.42 5.59
CA GLY A 328 -1.12 -12.57 6.39
C GLY A 328 -0.99 -13.07 7.84
N ASP A 329 0.16 -13.59 8.26
CA ASP A 329 0.50 -14.01 9.61
C ASP A 329 1.36 -12.92 10.24
N ARG A 330 0.75 -12.07 11.07
CA ARG A 330 1.45 -11.32 12.12
C ARG A 330 1.38 -12.10 13.43
N ALA A 331 1.85 -13.35 13.42
CA ALA A 331 2.43 -13.92 14.64
C ALA A 331 3.91 -13.51 14.64
N GLU A 332 4.39 -12.93 15.73
CA GLU A 332 5.76 -12.42 15.91
C GLU A 332 6.07 -11.02 15.38
N HIS A 333 5.45 -9.95 15.90
CA HIS A 333 6.17 -8.66 16.03
C HIS A 333 5.91 -7.92 17.36
N SER A 334 5.19 -8.51 18.31
CA SER A 334 4.99 -7.97 19.68
C SER A 334 6.14 -8.26 20.66
N ARG A 335 7.32 -8.67 20.17
CA ARG A 335 8.52 -8.91 21.01
C ARG A 335 9.67 -7.98 20.63
N SER A 336 9.45 -6.67 20.76
CA SER A 336 10.57 -5.73 20.86
C SER A 336 10.28 -4.58 21.80
N LEU A 337 9.64 -4.83 22.95
CA LEU A 337 9.56 -3.89 24.08
C LEU A 337 9.40 -4.59 25.45
N LYS A 338 9.89 -5.83 25.61
CA LYS A 338 9.99 -6.49 26.93
C LYS A 338 11.44 -6.85 27.23
N GLY A 339 12.08 -5.98 27.99
CA GLY A 339 13.44 -6.18 28.45
C GLY A 339 13.81 -5.31 29.64
N VAL A 340 13.12 -5.46 30.77
CA VAL A 340 13.72 -5.25 32.11
C VAL A 340 13.11 -6.26 33.09
N HIS A 341 13.98 -6.98 33.78
CA HIS A 341 13.70 -8.08 34.72
C HIS A 341 12.97 -7.63 36.00
N PRO A 342 12.27 -8.56 36.70
CA PRO A 342 11.67 -8.30 37.99
C PRO A 342 12.72 -8.34 39.10
N VAL A 343 12.71 -7.35 39.98
CA VAL A 343 13.35 -7.45 41.29
C VAL A 343 12.28 -7.94 42.28
N ARG A 344 12.57 -9.05 42.94
CA ARG A 344 11.90 -9.55 44.15
C ARG A 344 12.98 -9.92 45.16
N PRO A 345 12.65 -9.96 46.46
CA PRO A 345 11.95 -8.96 47.27
C PRO A 345 12.93 -8.02 47.98
#